data_AF-A0A353J9D6-F1
#
_entry.id   AF-A0A353J9D6-F1
#
_cell.length_a   1.000
_cell.length_b   1.000
_cell.length_c   1.000
_cell.angle_alpha   90.00
_cell.angle_beta   90.00
_cell.angle_gamma   90.00
#
_symmetry.space_group_name_H-M   'P 1'
#
loop_
_entity.id
_entity.type
_entity.pdbx_description
1 polymer ?
#
loop_
_entity_poly.entity_id
_entity_poly.type
_entity_poly.pdbx_seq_one_letter_code
_entity_poly.pdbx_strand_id
1 'polypeptide(L)'
;MKTKKFKTIFINFIYIFGLVITGCSEDPGIVPIYDDKGRLQVQMDSEKCKTYQLEELIKRFKKRGFVNFRISYLQDVYLGIFVKENEIDSISINGETSFKNNSFVDEKSVVFISIHSKKGGYEYITNSVNGYLPIMYQPHELDGKDKIEAGNCLKQLGFVNISYYPIQDCWNDGSSNFNKTDSFQVNYTPDFREYSFFQIDSVIRINYHTVKGEYCTNGLNHEYIKNNNDNSFTCSTCGKTLYI
;
A
#
# COMPACT_ATOMS: atom_id res chain seq x y z
N MET A 1 -2.34 -31.00 48.39
CA MET A 1 -2.08 -30.30 47.11
C MET A 1 -2.34 -28.81 47.29
N LYS A 2 -1.29 -27.98 47.35
CA LYS A 2 -1.40 -26.51 47.43
C LYS A 2 -1.35 -25.94 46.01
N THR A 3 -2.45 -25.41 45.51
CA THR A 3 -2.50 -24.70 44.23
C THR A 3 -1.88 -23.31 44.42
N LYS A 4 -0.67 -23.12 43.87
CA LYS A 4 -0.04 -21.79 43.78
C LYS A 4 -0.81 -20.97 42.74
N LYS A 5 -1.52 -19.93 43.19
CA LYS A 5 -2.08 -18.89 42.31
C LYS A 5 -0.91 -18.09 41.71
N PHE A 6 -0.68 -18.23 40.41
CA PHE A 6 0.20 -17.33 39.66
C PHE A 6 -0.49 -15.96 39.56
N LYS A 7 0.04 -14.96 40.26
CA LYS A 7 -0.29 -13.56 40.00
C LYS A 7 0.58 -13.10 38.83
N THR A 8 -0.04 -12.93 37.65
CA THR A 8 0.60 -12.26 36.52
C THR A 8 0.79 -10.80 36.88
N ILE A 9 2.04 -10.37 37.10
CA ILE A 9 2.42 -8.97 37.25
C ILE A 9 2.54 -8.41 35.84
N PHE A 10 1.62 -7.53 35.45
CA PHE A 10 1.78 -6.69 34.26
C PHE A 10 2.90 -5.68 34.54
N ILE A 11 4.09 -5.93 33.98
CA ILE A 11 5.16 -4.93 33.92
C ILE A 11 4.82 -4.00 32.78
N ASN A 12 4.29 -2.81 33.11
CA ASN A 12 4.21 -1.69 32.19
C ASN A 12 5.63 -1.30 31.76
N PHE A 13 6.04 -1.69 30.55
CA PHE A 13 7.21 -1.12 29.91
C PHE A 13 6.87 0.31 29.49
N ILE A 14 7.11 1.26 30.39
CA ILE A 14 7.21 2.68 30.04
C ILE A 14 8.54 2.82 29.30
N TYR A 15 8.50 2.78 27.97
CA TYR A 15 9.61 3.24 27.15
C TYR A 15 9.67 4.76 27.27
N ILE A 16 10.46 5.25 28.22
CA ILE A 16 10.92 6.63 28.24
C ILE A 16 11.96 6.73 27.12
N PHE A 17 11.51 7.05 25.90
CA PHE A 17 12.42 7.53 24.88
C PHE A 17 12.89 8.92 25.30
N GLY A 18 14.13 9.00 25.76
CA GLY A 18 14.80 10.26 26.02
C GLY A 18 14.86 11.06 24.73
N LEU A 19 13.98 12.05 24.63
CA LEU A 19 13.96 13.07 23.59
C LEU A 19 15.19 13.95 23.81
N VAL A 20 16.30 13.62 23.13
CA VAL A 20 17.33 14.62 22.84
C VAL A 20 16.73 15.49 21.74
N ILE A 21 16.18 16.61 22.16
CA ILE A 21 15.60 17.64 21.29
C ILE A 21 16.76 18.36 20.61
N THR A 22 17.27 17.84 19.50
CA THR A 22 17.93 18.71 18.53
C THR A 22 16.83 19.39 17.74
N GLY A 23 16.42 20.56 18.22
CA GLY A 23 15.48 21.43 17.52
C GLY A 23 16.02 21.76 16.14
N CYS A 24 15.55 21.04 15.12
CA CYS A 24 15.62 21.52 13.75
C CYS A 24 14.70 22.72 13.69
N SER A 25 15.29 23.91 13.50
CA SER A 25 14.56 25.14 13.23
C SER A 25 13.46 24.84 12.24
N GLU A 26 12.20 25.09 12.61
CA GLU A 26 11.13 25.03 11.62
C GLU A 26 11.43 26.11 10.58
N ASP A 27 11.84 25.66 9.38
CA ASP A 27 12.04 26.52 8.22
C ASP A 27 10.73 27.32 8.01
N PRO A 28 10.68 28.61 8.31
CA PRO A 28 9.46 29.39 8.18
C PRO A 28 9.18 29.58 6.68
N GLY A 29 7.96 29.26 6.24
CA GLY A 29 7.44 29.73 4.96
C GLY A 29 7.67 28.85 3.72
N ILE A 30 8.11 27.59 3.86
CA ILE A 30 8.14 26.68 2.70
C ILE A 30 6.72 26.27 2.33
N VAL A 31 6.29 26.70 1.15
CA VAL A 31 4.99 26.37 0.53
C VAL A 31 5.23 25.67 -0.82
N PRO A 32 4.22 24.94 -1.34
CA PRO A 32 4.27 24.44 -2.71
C PRO A 32 4.43 25.59 -3.72
N ILE A 33 5.32 25.42 -4.69
CA ILE A 33 5.54 26.37 -5.80
C ILE A 33 5.21 25.63 -7.08
N TYR A 34 4.37 26.24 -7.92
CA TYR A 34 3.93 25.69 -9.20
C TYR A 34 4.39 26.57 -10.36
N ASP A 35 4.68 25.98 -11.50
CA ASP A 35 4.83 26.73 -12.75
C ASP A 35 3.49 27.02 -13.42
N ASP A 36 3.53 27.68 -14.58
CA ASP A 36 2.38 28.02 -15.42
C ASP A 36 1.61 26.80 -15.95
N LYS A 37 2.21 25.60 -15.88
CA LYS A 37 1.64 24.32 -16.30
C LYS A 37 1.12 23.50 -15.12
N GLY A 38 1.15 24.04 -13.90
CA GLY A 38 0.73 23.34 -12.69
C GLY A 38 1.72 22.25 -12.24
N ARG A 39 2.97 22.26 -12.74
CA ARG A 39 4.01 21.34 -12.29
C ARG A 39 4.59 21.82 -10.96
N LEU A 40 4.88 20.89 -10.07
CA LEU A 40 5.38 21.16 -8.74
C LEU A 40 6.90 21.31 -8.73
N GLN A 41 7.41 22.34 -8.06
CA GLN A 41 8.84 22.56 -7.88
C GLN A 41 9.40 21.69 -6.76
N VAL A 42 10.50 20.97 -7.01
CA VAL A 42 11.09 20.01 -6.05
C VAL A 42 11.71 20.70 -4.82
N GLN A 43 12.22 21.93 -4.97
CA GLN A 43 12.75 22.78 -3.88
C GLN A 43 13.81 22.11 -2.98
N MET A 44 14.53 21.10 -3.49
CA MET A 44 15.69 20.45 -2.88
C MET A 44 16.45 19.61 -3.91
N ASP A 45 17.74 19.37 -3.65
CA ASP A 45 18.57 18.46 -4.45
C ASP A 45 18.51 17.04 -3.87
N SER A 46 18.58 16.01 -4.74
CA SER A 46 18.54 14.61 -4.32
C SER A 46 19.68 14.24 -3.34
N GLU A 47 20.88 14.77 -3.53
CA GLU A 47 22.00 14.52 -2.62
C GLU A 47 21.78 15.11 -1.21
N LYS A 48 21.10 16.25 -1.11
CA LYS A 48 20.76 16.83 0.20
C LYS A 48 19.75 15.95 0.95
N CYS A 49 18.87 15.25 0.23
CA CYS A 49 17.85 14.39 0.80
C CYS A 49 18.45 13.28 1.68
N LYS A 50 19.60 12.74 1.26
CA LYS A 50 20.30 11.65 1.96
C LYS A 50 20.84 12.04 3.35
N THR A 51 20.95 13.34 3.63
CA THR A 51 21.42 13.83 4.93
C THR A 51 20.32 13.91 6.00
N TYR A 52 19.06 13.74 5.60
CA TYR A 52 17.91 13.83 6.51
C TYR A 52 17.51 12.46 7.06
N GLN A 53 16.86 12.49 8.23
CA GLN A 53 16.10 11.35 8.73
C GLN A 53 14.80 11.20 7.94
N LEU A 54 14.31 9.97 7.78
CA LEU A 54 13.11 9.67 6.98
C LEU A 54 11.90 10.54 7.34
N GLU A 55 11.56 10.64 8.63
CA GLU A 55 10.40 11.42 9.07
C GLU A 55 10.54 12.91 8.72
N GLU A 56 11.74 13.46 8.90
CA GLU A 56 12.03 14.85 8.53
C GLU A 56 11.93 15.06 7.02
N LEU A 57 12.47 14.12 6.24
CA LEU A 57 12.42 14.16 4.78
C LEU A 57 10.98 14.14 4.28
N ILE A 58 10.14 13.23 4.80
CA ILE A 58 8.71 13.16 4.48
C ILE A 58 8.02 14.47 4.87
N LYS A 59 8.28 15.02 6.06
CA LYS A 59 7.71 16.32 6.49
C LYS A 59 8.11 17.43 5.52
N ARG A 60 9.36 17.47 5.05
CA ARG A 60 9.88 18.47 4.10
C ARG A 60 9.24 18.35 2.71
N PHE A 61 9.03 17.13 2.21
CA PHE A 61 8.34 16.89 0.94
C PHE A 61 6.85 17.23 1.02
N LYS A 62 6.16 16.84 2.11
CA LYS A 62 4.74 17.20 2.34
C LYS A 62 4.53 18.70 2.38
N LYS A 63 5.39 19.46 3.06
CA LYS A 63 5.35 20.94 3.07
C LYS A 63 5.51 21.55 1.67
N ARG A 64 6.15 20.84 0.74
CA ARG A 64 6.36 21.26 -0.66
C ARG A 64 5.28 20.75 -1.60
N GLY A 65 4.23 20.08 -1.12
CA GLY A 65 3.09 19.65 -1.94
C GLY A 65 3.15 18.21 -2.42
N PHE A 66 4.21 17.46 -2.12
CA PHE A 66 4.27 16.04 -2.44
C PHE A 66 3.46 15.23 -1.42
N VAL A 67 2.53 14.42 -1.91
CA VAL A 67 1.57 13.71 -1.05
C VAL A 67 1.55 12.20 -1.22
N ASN A 68 2.33 11.68 -2.19
CA ASN A 68 2.43 10.26 -2.51
C ASN A 68 3.87 9.75 -2.35
N PHE A 69 4.07 8.72 -1.54
CA PHE A 69 5.37 8.16 -1.18
C PHE A 69 5.34 6.64 -1.23
N ARG A 70 6.42 6.04 -1.75
CA ARG A 70 6.78 4.63 -1.58
C ARG A 70 8.08 4.56 -0.79
N ILE A 71 8.04 3.92 0.36
CA ILE A 71 9.20 3.72 1.24
C ILE A 71 9.59 2.26 1.17
N SER A 72 10.81 1.98 0.70
CA SER A 72 11.38 0.64 0.58
C SER A 72 12.37 0.41 1.72
N TYR A 73 12.12 -0.63 2.52
CA TYR A 73 13.02 -1.02 3.60
C TYR A 73 13.97 -2.10 3.08
N LEU A 74 15.24 -1.74 2.88
CA LEU A 74 16.29 -2.64 2.41
C LEU A 74 16.78 -3.50 3.58
N GLN A 75 16.62 -4.83 3.48
CA GLN A 75 17.02 -5.74 4.55
C GLN A 75 18.51 -6.07 4.53
N ASP A 76 19.35 -5.08 4.84
CA ASP A 76 20.80 -5.16 4.70
C ASP A 76 21.58 -4.71 5.95
N VAL A 77 20.87 -4.27 7.00
CA VAL A 77 21.49 -3.93 8.28
C VAL A 77 21.75 -5.21 9.07
N TYR A 78 22.93 -5.79 8.84
CA TYR A 78 23.47 -6.88 9.65
C TYR A 78 24.48 -6.36 10.68
N LEU A 79 24.55 -7.04 11.83
CA LEU A 79 25.55 -6.76 12.87
C LEU A 79 26.97 -6.94 12.28
N GLY A 80 27.71 -5.83 12.07
CA GLY A 80 29.12 -5.83 11.65
C GLY A 80 29.43 -5.15 10.32
N ILE A 81 28.44 -4.68 9.55
CA ILE A 81 28.62 -3.93 8.30
C ILE A 81 28.45 -2.42 8.58
N PHE A 82 29.18 -1.55 7.88
CA PHE A 82 29.19 -0.08 8.08
C PHE A 82 27.89 0.68 7.72
N VAL A 83 26.77 -0.01 7.53
CA VAL A 83 25.49 0.59 7.14
C VAL A 83 24.67 0.95 8.38
N LYS A 84 24.19 2.19 8.47
CA LYS A 84 23.38 2.64 9.61
C LYS A 84 21.90 2.36 9.38
N GLU A 85 21.23 1.85 10.40
CA GLU A 85 19.78 1.66 10.40
C GLU A 85 19.05 2.98 10.18
N ASN A 86 18.04 2.98 9.31
CA ASN A 86 17.22 4.12 8.87
C ASN A 86 17.95 5.21 8.09
N GLU A 87 19.19 4.97 7.66
CA GLU A 87 19.88 5.84 6.71
C GLU A 87 19.21 5.74 5.32
N ILE A 88 19.03 6.88 4.67
CA ILE A 88 18.49 6.96 3.31
C ILE A 88 19.55 6.46 2.32
N ASP A 89 19.28 5.34 1.68
CA ASP A 89 20.11 4.80 0.60
C ASP A 89 19.91 5.63 -0.68
N SER A 90 18.66 5.75 -1.09
CA SER A 90 18.29 6.39 -2.35
C SER A 90 16.95 7.11 -2.27
N ILE A 91 16.81 8.14 -3.10
CA ILE A 91 15.55 8.85 -3.32
C ILE A 91 15.36 9.10 -4.82
N SER A 92 14.14 8.98 -5.30
CA SER A 92 13.76 9.42 -6.63
C SER A 92 12.38 10.04 -6.66
N ILE A 93 12.10 10.82 -7.69
CA ILE A 93 10.76 11.37 -7.96
C ILE A 93 10.34 10.85 -9.32
N ASN A 94 9.28 10.02 -9.37
CA ASN A 94 8.88 9.27 -10.58
C ASN A 94 10.07 8.53 -11.25
N GLY A 95 10.98 7.97 -10.46
CA GLY A 95 12.15 7.24 -10.95
C GLY A 95 13.37 8.11 -11.29
N GLU A 96 13.26 9.44 -11.32
CA GLU A 96 14.41 10.33 -11.51
C GLU A 96 15.21 10.45 -10.21
N THR A 97 16.45 9.97 -10.19
CA THR A 97 17.34 9.93 -9.01
C THR A 97 18.23 11.17 -8.86
N SER A 98 18.39 11.95 -9.93
CA SER A 98 19.32 13.09 -10.00
C SER A 98 18.60 14.45 -10.09
N PHE A 99 17.41 14.54 -9.48
CA PHE A 99 16.65 15.79 -9.45
C PHE A 99 17.38 16.92 -8.71
N LYS A 100 17.12 18.14 -9.16
CA LYS A 100 17.76 19.36 -8.65
C LYS A 100 16.75 20.32 -8.05
N ASN A 101 17.24 21.17 -7.16
CA ASN A 101 16.51 22.34 -6.73
C ASN A 101 16.06 23.16 -7.96
N ASN A 102 14.87 23.77 -7.87
CA ASN A 102 14.19 24.50 -8.95
C ASN A 102 13.78 23.68 -10.19
N SER A 103 13.99 22.35 -10.21
CA SER A 103 13.36 21.50 -11.21
C SER A 103 11.85 21.36 -10.95
N PHE A 104 11.10 21.10 -12.01
CA PHE A 104 9.64 20.97 -11.98
C PHE A 104 9.23 19.57 -12.43
N VAL A 105 8.33 18.96 -11.67
CA VAL A 105 7.79 17.61 -11.88
C VAL A 105 6.26 17.65 -11.87
N ASP A 106 5.61 16.58 -12.33
CA ASP A 106 4.15 16.48 -12.25
C ASP A 106 3.70 16.60 -10.78
N GLU A 107 2.61 17.33 -10.48
CA GLU A 107 2.07 17.43 -9.11
C GLU A 107 1.63 16.07 -8.54
N LYS A 108 1.34 15.11 -9.42
CA LYS A 108 1.03 13.73 -9.08
C LYS A 108 2.29 12.89 -8.83
N SER A 109 3.50 13.44 -8.95
CA SER A 109 4.72 12.62 -8.83
C SER A 109 4.81 11.87 -7.49
N VAL A 110 5.24 10.60 -7.57
CA VAL A 110 5.51 9.74 -6.41
C VAL A 110 6.96 9.92 -6.00
N VAL A 111 7.19 10.10 -4.70
CA VAL A 111 8.53 10.12 -4.11
C VAL A 111 8.87 8.71 -3.64
N PHE A 112 9.92 8.11 -4.21
CA PHE A 112 10.44 6.80 -3.81
C PHE A 112 11.63 7.01 -2.89
N ILE A 113 11.61 6.36 -1.73
CA ILE A 113 12.67 6.46 -0.73
C ILE A 113 13.09 5.05 -0.35
N SER A 114 14.36 4.71 -0.50
CA SER A 114 14.91 3.45 0.02
C SER A 114 15.71 3.76 1.28
N ILE A 115 15.50 2.98 2.33
CA ILE A 115 16.21 3.11 3.60
C ILE A 115 16.79 1.77 4.04
N HIS A 116 17.94 1.80 4.69
CA HIS A 116 18.54 0.60 5.29
C HIS A 116 17.79 0.17 6.55
N SER A 117 17.44 -1.11 6.66
CA SER A 117 16.61 -1.64 7.74
C SER A 117 17.00 -3.08 8.12
N LYS A 118 16.65 -3.49 9.35
CA LYS A 118 16.72 -4.89 9.78
C LYS A 118 15.60 -5.76 9.20
N LYS A 119 14.53 -5.13 8.72
CA LYS A 119 13.36 -5.80 8.15
C LYS A 119 13.14 -5.30 6.73
N GLY A 120 12.85 -6.22 5.82
CA GLY A 120 12.41 -5.89 4.47
C GLY A 120 10.96 -5.43 4.43
N GLY A 121 10.57 -4.77 3.34
CA GLY A 121 9.18 -4.49 3.03
C GLY A 121 8.97 -3.12 2.40
N TYR A 122 7.70 -2.74 2.29
CA TYR A 122 7.27 -1.46 1.74
C TYR A 122 6.24 -0.80 2.65
N GLU A 123 6.28 0.53 2.67
CA GLU A 123 5.22 1.37 3.21
C GLU A 123 4.77 2.37 2.15
N TYR A 124 3.46 2.59 2.08
CA TYR A 124 2.84 3.52 1.15
C TYR A 124 2.14 4.63 1.93
N ILE A 125 2.41 5.87 1.53
CA ILE A 125 1.64 7.03 1.96
C ILE A 125 1.01 7.59 0.70
N THR A 126 -0.32 7.49 0.58
CA THR A 126 -1.04 7.98 -0.60
C THR A 126 -2.09 9.00 -0.21
N ASN A 127 -2.26 10.00 -1.08
CA ASN A 127 -3.40 10.91 -1.03
C ASN A 127 -3.82 11.24 -2.46
N SER A 128 -5.13 11.35 -2.67
CA SER A 128 -5.65 11.67 -3.99
C SER A 128 -5.27 13.08 -4.41
N VAL A 129 -4.80 13.24 -5.65
CA VAL A 129 -4.59 14.54 -6.29
C VAL A 129 -5.64 14.67 -7.39
N ASN A 130 -6.58 15.60 -7.22
CA ASN A 130 -7.69 15.82 -8.15
C ASN A 130 -8.53 14.57 -8.44
N GLY A 131 -8.72 13.71 -7.42
CA GLY A 131 -9.47 12.45 -7.55
C GLY A 131 -8.69 11.30 -8.17
N TYR A 132 -7.38 11.42 -8.34
CA TYR A 132 -6.50 10.35 -8.84
C TYR A 132 -5.51 9.87 -7.79
N LEU A 133 -5.22 8.57 -7.81
CA LEU A 133 -4.21 7.91 -6.98
C LEU A 133 -3.19 7.16 -7.85
N PRO A 134 -1.93 7.04 -7.42
CA PRO A 134 -0.96 6.18 -8.08
C PRO A 134 -1.27 4.71 -7.81
N ILE A 135 -1.16 3.87 -8.83
CA ILE A 135 -1.07 2.41 -8.61
C ILE A 135 0.36 2.09 -8.13
N MET A 136 0.52 1.71 -6.87
CA MET A 136 1.85 1.43 -6.28
C MET A 136 2.29 -0.03 -6.45
N TYR A 137 1.56 -0.80 -7.25
CA TYR A 137 1.85 -2.20 -7.55
C TYR A 137 1.91 -2.37 -9.06
N GLN A 138 2.88 -3.15 -9.55
CA GLN A 138 2.91 -3.67 -10.91
C GLN A 138 1.90 -4.80 -11.07
N PRO A 139 1.41 -5.08 -12.30
CA PRO A 139 0.38 -6.08 -12.56
C PRO A 139 0.64 -7.45 -11.91
N HIS A 140 1.90 -7.87 -11.83
CA HIS A 140 2.29 -9.18 -11.32
C HIS A 140 2.68 -9.20 -9.82
N GLU A 141 2.81 -8.04 -9.16
CA GLU A 141 3.23 -7.99 -7.74
C GLU A 141 2.16 -8.54 -6.78
N LEU A 142 0.92 -8.70 -7.26
CA LEU A 142 -0.18 -9.29 -6.49
C LEU A 142 -0.45 -10.75 -6.86
N ASP A 143 0.24 -11.29 -7.86
CA ASP A 143 0.04 -12.67 -8.31
C ASP A 143 0.38 -13.66 -7.20
N GLY A 144 -0.43 -14.72 -7.08
CA GLY A 144 -0.26 -15.73 -6.05
C GLY A 144 -0.66 -15.31 -4.63
N LYS A 145 -0.95 -14.03 -4.37
CA LYS A 145 -1.53 -13.59 -3.09
C LYS A 145 -2.96 -14.08 -2.95
N ASP A 146 -3.40 -14.31 -1.72
CA ASP A 146 -4.85 -14.48 -1.48
C ASP A 146 -5.59 -13.25 -2.04
N LYS A 147 -6.68 -13.49 -2.77
CA LYS A 147 -7.43 -12.42 -3.43
C LYS A 147 -7.85 -11.30 -2.46
N ILE A 148 -8.25 -11.62 -1.23
CA ILE A 148 -8.69 -10.63 -0.25
C ILE A 148 -7.49 -9.80 0.21
N GLU A 149 -6.34 -10.43 0.41
CA GLU A 149 -5.09 -9.72 0.69
C GLU A 149 -4.74 -8.76 -0.45
N ALA A 150 -4.77 -9.24 -1.71
CA ALA A 150 -4.51 -8.41 -2.88
C ALA A 150 -5.46 -7.21 -2.98
N GLY A 151 -6.76 -7.43 -2.74
CA GLY A 151 -7.75 -6.35 -2.71
C GLY A 151 -7.49 -5.38 -1.55
N ASN A 152 -7.09 -5.86 -0.38
CA ASN A 152 -6.78 -5.00 0.76
C ASN A 152 -5.54 -4.14 0.50
N CYS A 153 -4.52 -4.65 -0.18
CA CYS A 153 -3.38 -3.86 -0.64
C CYS A 153 -3.82 -2.65 -1.47
N LEU A 154 -4.75 -2.86 -2.41
CA LEU A 154 -5.27 -1.79 -3.28
C LEU A 154 -6.20 -0.82 -2.52
N LYS A 155 -6.99 -1.31 -1.55
CA LYS A 155 -7.79 -0.45 -0.66
C LYS A 155 -6.92 0.42 0.24
N GLN A 156 -5.79 -0.11 0.72
CA GLN A 156 -4.83 0.64 1.54
C GLN A 156 -4.22 1.82 0.78
N LEU A 157 -4.09 1.72 -0.55
CA LEU A 157 -3.71 2.87 -1.39
C LEU A 157 -4.83 3.92 -1.52
N GLY A 158 -6.08 3.55 -1.25
CA GLY A 158 -7.25 4.42 -1.30
C GLY A 158 -8.24 4.12 -2.43
N PHE A 159 -8.01 3.09 -3.24
CA PHE A 159 -8.97 2.70 -4.28
C PHE A 159 -10.24 2.11 -3.69
N VAL A 160 -11.39 2.50 -4.24
CA VAL A 160 -12.71 2.13 -3.68
C VAL A 160 -13.47 1.11 -4.51
N ASN A 161 -13.15 0.98 -5.79
CA ASN A 161 -13.90 0.15 -6.74
C ASN A 161 -13.12 -1.12 -7.12
N ILE A 162 -13.10 -2.10 -6.20
CA ILE A 162 -12.41 -3.38 -6.39
C ILE A 162 -13.42 -4.50 -6.58
N SER A 163 -13.31 -5.18 -7.70
CA SER A 163 -14.14 -6.30 -8.11
C SER A 163 -13.31 -7.56 -8.30
N TYR A 164 -13.89 -8.71 -7.96
CA TYR A 164 -13.22 -10.00 -8.03
C TYR A 164 -13.88 -10.89 -9.08
N TYR A 165 -13.06 -11.49 -9.94
CA TYR A 165 -13.53 -12.29 -11.06
C TYR A 165 -12.97 -13.71 -10.97
N PRO A 166 -13.83 -14.72 -10.78
CA PRO A 166 -13.38 -16.10 -10.61
C PRO A 166 -12.91 -16.72 -11.93
N ILE A 167 -11.80 -17.44 -11.87
CA ILE A 167 -11.33 -18.40 -12.85
C ILE A 167 -11.66 -19.79 -12.29
N GLN A 168 -12.54 -20.53 -12.96
CA GLN A 168 -13.05 -21.82 -12.46
C GLN A 168 -12.19 -22.99 -12.94
N ASP A 169 -10.93 -23.03 -12.52
CA ASP A 169 -9.92 -23.98 -12.96
C ASP A 169 -9.36 -24.86 -11.84
N CYS A 170 -9.75 -24.63 -10.58
CA CYS A 170 -9.39 -25.51 -9.47
C CYS A 170 -10.25 -26.78 -9.47
N TRP A 171 -9.62 -27.93 -9.24
CA TRP A 171 -10.31 -29.21 -9.08
C TRP A 171 -11.13 -29.26 -7.78
N ASN A 172 -10.52 -28.79 -6.68
CA ASN A 172 -11.13 -28.65 -5.35
C ASN A 172 -10.48 -27.48 -4.58
N ASP A 173 -10.96 -27.22 -3.37
CA ASP A 173 -10.44 -26.19 -2.44
C ASP A 173 -9.02 -26.47 -1.90
N GLY A 174 -8.51 -27.69 -2.10
CA GLY A 174 -7.12 -28.07 -1.85
C GLY A 174 -6.15 -27.75 -2.98
N SER A 175 -6.62 -27.17 -4.10
CA SER A 175 -5.74 -26.78 -5.21
C SER A 175 -4.73 -25.73 -4.75
N SER A 176 -3.47 -25.84 -5.16
CA SER A 176 -2.38 -24.97 -4.69
C SER A 176 -2.59 -23.49 -5.04
N ASN A 177 -3.39 -23.21 -6.07
CA ASN A 177 -3.78 -21.88 -6.51
C ASN A 177 -5.15 -21.44 -5.99
N PHE A 178 -5.88 -22.26 -5.24
CA PHE A 178 -7.21 -21.92 -4.75
C PHE A 178 -7.20 -20.59 -3.99
N ASN A 179 -8.12 -19.69 -4.37
CA ASN A 179 -8.25 -18.31 -3.87
C ASN A 179 -7.07 -17.38 -4.12
N LYS A 180 -6.05 -17.82 -4.87
CA LYS A 180 -4.93 -16.96 -5.25
C LYS A 180 -5.27 -16.10 -6.45
N THR A 181 -4.74 -14.89 -6.43
CA THR A 181 -4.78 -13.93 -7.53
C THR A 181 -3.98 -14.46 -8.70
N ASP A 182 -4.59 -14.45 -9.88
CA ASP A 182 -3.94 -14.74 -11.16
C ASP A 182 -3.36 -13.46 -11.78
N SER A 183 -4.14 -12.37 -11.70
CA SER A 183 -3.80 -11.09 -12.30
C SER A 183 -4.71 -10.00 -11.75
N PHE A 184 -4.30 -8.73 -11.88
CA PHE A 184 -5.22 -7.61 -11.73
C PHE A 184 -5.08 -6.57 -12.85
N GLN A 185 -6.16 -5.82 -13.06
CA GLN A 185 -6.28 -4.82 -14.12
C GLN A 185 -6.90 -3.56 -13.55
N VAL A 186 -6.53 -2.40 -14.11
CA VAL A 186 -7.16 -1.12 -13.78
C VAL A 186 -7.83 -0.58 -15.05
N ASN A 187 -9.13 -0.29 -14.98
CA ASN A 187 -9.97 0.10 -16.13
C ASN A 187 -9.81 -0.86 -17.33
N TYR A 188 -9.83 -2.16 -17.06
CA TYR A 188 -9.67 -3.23 -18.07
C TYR A 188 -8.34 -3.20 -18.83
N THR A 189 -7.36 -2.43 -18.36
CA THR A 189 -6.01 -2.38 -18.92
C THR A 189 -5.10 -3.28 -18.09
N PRO A 190 -4.56 -4.38 -18.65
CA PRO A 190 -3.63 -5.25 -17.94
C PRO A 190 -2.22 -4.65 -17.85
N ASP A 191 -1.86 -3.82 -18.83
CA ASP A 191 -0.54 -3.22 -18.94
C ASP A 191 -0.57 -1.76 -18.50
N PHE A 192 -0.07 -1.50 -17.30
CA PHE A 192 0.19 -0.16 -16.83
C PHE A 192 1.56 -0.11 -16.20
N ARG A 193 2.17 1.08 -16.24
CA ARG A 193 3.41 1.32 -15.53
C ARG A 193 3.10 1.41 -14.05
N GLU A 194 4.01 0.93 -13.23
CA GLU A 194 4.04 1.29 -11.82
C GLU A 194 3.86 2.81 -11.66
N TYR A 195 3.24 3.26 -10.57
CA TYR A 195 2.96 4.66 -10.23
C TYR A 195 2.14 5.44 -11.28
N SER A 196 1.54 4.78 -12.26
CA SER A 196 0.53 5.40 -13.13
C SER A 196 -0.68 5.85 -12.31
N PHE A 197 -1.30 6.96 -12.71
CA PHE A 197 -2.41 7.56 -11.98
C PHE A 197 -3.76 7.13 -12.53
N PHE A 198 -4.64 6.71 -11.64
CA PHE A 198 -6.00 6.28 -11.95
C PHE A 198 -6.99 6.99 -11.05
N GLN A 199 -8.22 7.21 -11.52
CA GLN A 199 -9.28 7.76 -10.68
C GLN A 199 -9.52 6.82 -9.48
N ILE A 200 -9.85 7.37 -8.32
CA ILE A 200 -10.03 6.58 -7.08
C ILE A 200 -11.08 5.46 -7.21
N ASP A 201 -12.06 5.67 -8.08
CA ASP A 201 -13.19 4.80 -8.39
C ASP A 201 -13.01 4.03 -9.70
N SER A 202 -11.83 4.09 -10.32
CA SER A 202 -11.46 3.25 -11.47
C SER A 202 -11.74 1.79 -11.13
N VAL A 203 -12.32 1.06 -12.08
CA VAL A 203 -12.63 -0.35 -11.90
C VAL A 203 -11.32 -1.11 -11.77
N ILE A 204 -11.07 -1.66 -10.59
CA ILE A 204 -9.98 -2.62 -10.38
C ILE A 204 -10.57 -4.02 -10.42
N ARG A 205 -10.10 -4.82 -11.36
CA ARG A 205 -10.50 -6.22 -11.53
C ARG A 205 -9.38 -7.12 -11.06
N ILE A 206 -9.64 -7.95 -10.05
CA ILE A 206 -8.73 -9.00 -9.58
C ILE A 206 -9.27 -10.34 -10.07
N ASN A 207 -8.53 -11.00 -10.97
CA ASN A 207 -8.85 -12.36 -11.37
C ASN A 207 -8.22 -13.34 -10.36
N TYR A 208 -8.95 -14.40 -9.99
CA TYR A 208 -8.46 -15.35 -8.99
C TYR A 208 -8.97 -16.76 -9.27
N HIS A 209 -8.20 -17.77 -8.87
CA HIS A 209 -8.54 -19.17 -9.12
C HIS A 209 -9.53 -19.74 -8.08
N THR A 210 -10.50 -20.51 -8.54
CA THR A 210 -11.53 -21.14 -7.70
C THR A 210 -12.11 -22.40 -8.32
N VAL A 211 -12.91 -23.13 -7.56
CA VAL A 211 -13.64 -24.32 -8.04
C VAL A 211 -14.93 -23.88 -8.72
N LYS A 212 -15.41 -24.66 -9.67
CA LYS A 212 -16.72 -24.45 -10.29
C LYS A 212 -17.83 -24.40 -9.21
N GLY A 213 -18.58 -23.30 -9.19
CA GLY A 213 -19.71 -23.11 -8.26
C GLY A 213 -19.36 -22.60 -6.85
N GLU A 214 -18.09 -22.36 -6.54
CA GLU A 214 -17.59 -21.85 -5.24
C GLU A 214 -17.71 -20.31 -5.09
N TYR A 215 -18.72 -19.68 -5.70
CA TYR A 215 -18.85 -18.21 -5.63
C TYR A 215 -19.24 -17.73 -4.22
N CYS A 216 -20.09 -18.46 -3.53
CA CYS A 216 -20.73 -17.99 -2.30
C CYS A 216 -19.97 -18.34 -1.00
N THR A 217 -18.87 -19.09 -1.11
CA THR A 217 -17.98 -19.53 -0.02
C THR A 217 -16.57 -18.92 -0.12
N ASN A 218 -16.36 -18.00 -1.06
CA ASN A 218 -15.06 -17.43 -1.39
C ASN A 218 -14.58 -16.30 -0.45
N GLY A 219 -15.27 -16.04 0.68
CA GLY A 219 -14.90 -14.97 1.62
C GLY A 219 -15.14 -13.53 1.10
N LEU A 220 -15.81 -13.36 -0.04
CA LEU A 220 -16.32 -12.06 -0.48
C LEU A 220 -17.67 -11.75 0.18
N ASN A 221 -17.99 -10.47 0.28
CA ASN A 221 -19.33 -10.04 0.65
C ASN A 221 -20.28 -10.37 -0.49
N HIS A 222 -21.34 -11.11 -0.18
CA HIS A 222 -22.41 -11.46 -1.11
C HIS A 222 -23.72 -10.92 -0.60
N GLU A 223 -24.56 -10.45 -1.50
CA GLU A 223 -25.95 -10.18 -1.18
C GLU A 223 -26.75 -11.48 -1.20
N TYR A 224 -27.57 -11.66 -0.16
CA TYR A 224 -28.44 -12.81 -0.01
C TYR A 224 -29.89 -12.34 0.14
N ILE A 225 -30.77 -12.92 -0.66
CA ILE A 225 -32.20 -12.68 -0.62
C ILE A 225 -32.84 -13.78 0.23
N LYS A 226 -33.59 -13.40 1.26
CA LYS A 226 -34.34 -14.35 2.08
C LYS A 226 -35.45 -14.98 1.24
N ASN A 227 -35.56 -16.30 1.24
CA ASN A 227 -36.66 -17.00 0.60
C ASN A 227 -37.92 -16.92 1.45
N ASN A 228 -39.07 -16.66 0.82
CA ASN A 228 -40.32 -16.42 1.54
C ASN A 228 -40.95 -17.70 2.13
N ASN A 229 -40.52 -18.86 1.66
CA ASN A 229 -41.18 -20.14 1.94
C ASN A 229 -40.42 -21.03 2.93
N ASP A 230 -39.21 -20.63 3.34
CA ASP A 230 -38.37 -21.36 4.29
C ASP A 230 -37.36 -20.43 5.01
N ASN A 231 -36.57 -20.98 5.93
CA ASN A 231 -35.46 -20.26 6.59
C ASN A 231 -34.18 -20.25 5.75
N SER A 232 -34.30 -20.22 4.43
CA SER A 232 -33.16 -20.22 3.53
C SER A 232 -32.90 -18.85 2.90
N PHE A 233 -31.66 -18.66 2.45
CA PHE A 233 -31.16 -17.44 1.85
C PHE A 233 -30.46 -17.77 0.54
N THR A 234 -30.86 -17.15 -0.56
CA THR A 234 -30.25 -17.37 -1.87
C THR A 234 -29.34 -16.19 -2.24
N CYS A 235 -28.10 -16.47 -2.61
CA CYS A 235 -27.22 -15.42 -3.11
C CYS A 235 -27.78 -14.83 -4.41
N SER A 236 -27.93 -13.51 -4.47
CA SER A 236 -28.47 -12.80 -5.64
C SER A 236 -27.60 -12.96 -6.89
N THR A 237 -26.29 -13.19 -6.72
CA THR A 237 -25.34 -13.32 -7.82
C THR A 237 -25.15 -14.77 -8.28
N CYS A 238 -25.04 -15.72 -7.35
CA CYS A 238 -24.67 -17.11 -7.68
C CYS A 238 -25.83 -18.12 -7.61
N GLY A 239 -26.97 -17.73 -7.05
CA GLY A 239 -28.12 -18.61 -6.89
C GLY A 239 -27.95 -19.74 -5.87
N LYS A 240 -26.82 -19.83 -5.15
CA LYS A 240 -26.62 -20.82 -4.08
C LYS A 240 -27.52 -20.47 -2.89
N THR A 241 -28.24 -21.45 -2.41
CA THR A 241 -29.12 -21.34 -1.24
C THR A 241 -28.43 -21.88 0.00
N LEU A 242 -28.44 -21.09 1.08
CA LEU A 242 -27.99 -21.45 2.42
C LEU A 242 -29.22 -21.73 3.28
N TYR A 243 -29.24 -22.87 3.95
CA TYR A 243 -30.29 -23.22 4.91
C TYR A 243 -29.77 -22.97 6.32
N ILE A 244 -30.54 -22.23 7.13
CA ILE A 244 -30.25 -21.97 8.56
C ILE A 244 -31.17 -22.81 9.43
#